data_AF-A0A8S8YVA4-F1
#
_entry.id   AF-A0A8S8YVA4-F1
#
_cell.length_a   1.000
_cell.length_b   1.000
_cell.length_c   1.000
_cell.angle_alpha   90.00
_cell.angle_beta   90.00
_cell.angle_gamma   90.00
#
_symmetry.space_group_name_H-M   'P 1'
#
loop_
_entity.id
_entity.type
_entity.pdbx_description
1 polymer ?
#
loop_
_entity_poly.entity_id
_entity_poly.type
_entity_poly.pdbx_seq_one_letter_code
_entity_poly.pdbx_strand_id
1 'polypeptide(L)'
;MKISVAIPTSSLQDESLKIDKTRKISVLARACAIFKIDTIYIYHEGNNGSDGNLMSMILKYLETPQFLRRRLFQKVNDLKFAGVLHPLRIPSHNTPQTQKKLLQETLEKES
;
A
#
# COMPACT_ATOMS: atom_id res chain seq x y z
N MET A 1 -16.52 7.69 -10.65
CA MET A 1 -15.94 6.81 -11.68
C MET A 1 -14.93 5.91 -11.01
N LYS A 2 -14.99 4.59 -11.23
CA LYS A 2 -14.01 3.63 -10.69
C LYS A 2 -12.87 3.47 -11.69
N ILE A 3 -11.64 3.60 -11.21
CA ILE A 3 -10.42 3.46 -12.02
C ILE A 3 -9.68 2.23 -11.51
N SER A 4 -9.24 1.38 -12.44
CA SER A 4 -8.42 0.21 -12.15
C SER A 4 -7.14 0.25 -12.96
N VAL A 5 -6.07 -0.30 -12.40
CA VAL A 5 -4.76 -0.41 -13.07
C VAL A 5 -4.28 -1.85 -13.03
N ALA A 6 -3.72 -2.32 -14.15
CA ALA A 6 -3.05 -3.60 -14.24
C ALA A 6 -1.54 -3.38 -14.28
N ILE A 7 -0.79 -4.06 -13.40
CA ILE A 7 0.66 -3.95 -13.32
C ILE A 7 1.28 -5.34 -13.54
N PRO A 8 2.20 -5.50 -14.50
CA PRO A 8 2.88 -6.77 -14.69
C PRO A 8 3.91 -7.00 -13.60
N THR A 9 4.12 -8.27 -13.22
CA THR A 9 5.20 -8.65 -12.29
C THR A 9 6.60 -8.34 -12.84
N SER A 10 6.75 -8.24 -14.16
CA SER A 10 7.99 -7.85 -14.85
C SER A 10 8.45 -6.43 -14.50
N SER A 11 7.54 -5.58 -13.97
CA SER A 11 7.83 -4.21 -13.52
C SER A 11 8.89 -4.11 -12.41
N LEU A 12 9.30 -5.24 -11.82
CA LEU A 12 10.31 -5.29 -10.76
C LEU A 12 11.62 -5.95 -11.21
N GLN A 13 11.72 -6.40 -12.47
CA GLN A 13 12.88 -7.15 -12.98
C GLN A 13 14.14 -6.28 -13.10
N ASP A 14 13.97 -4.98 -13.30
CA ASP A 14 15.05 -4.00 -13.39
C ASP A 14 15.78 -3.79 -12.05
N GLU A 15 15.14 -4.16 -10.94
CA GLU A 15 15.69 -4.01 -9.60
C GLU A 15 16.31 -5.32 -9.11
N SER A 16 17.59 -5.29 -8.76
CA SER A 16 18.32 -6.48 -8.30
C SER A 16 18.09 -6.79 -6.82
N LEU A 17 18.00 -5.75 -5.98
CA LEU A 17 17.89 -5.91 -4.54
C LEU A 17 16.42 -5.86 -4.08
N LYS A 18 16.07 -6.69 -3.09
CA LYS A 18 14.71 -6.72 -2.51
C LYS A 18 14.29 -5.37 -1.92
N ILE A 19 15.23 -4.58 -1.40
CA ILE A 19 14.96 -3.25 -0.84
C ILE A 19 14.53 -2.26 -1.92
N ASP A 20 15.15 -2.31 -3.10
CA ASP A 20 14.82 -1.43 -4.22
C ASP A 20 13.49 -1.81 -4.86
N LYS A 21 13.24 -3.12 -5.02
CA LYS A 21 11.89 -3.64 -5.37
C LYS A 21 10.82 -3.11 -4.40
N THR A 22 11.09 -3.18 -3.09
CA THR A 22 10.17 -2.70 -2.05
C THR A 22 9.89 -1.20 -2.18
N ARG A 23 10.93 -0.40 -2.42
CA ARG A 23 10.83 1.05 -2.65
C ARG A 23 10.01 1.35 -3.91
N LYS A 24 10.28 0.65 -5.02
CA LYS A 24 9.56 0.81 -6.29
C LYS A 24 8.07 0.51 -6.15
N ILE A 25 7.72 -0.61 -5.49
CA ILE A 25 6.32 -0.96 -5.19
C ILE A 25 5.65 0.16 -4.37
N SER A 26 6.36 0.74 -3.41
CA SER A 26 5.82 1.84 -2.60
C SER A 26 5.54 3.11 -3.41
N VAL A 27 6.40 3.46 -4.36
CA VAL A 27 6.17 4.58 -5.29
C VAL A 27 4.93 4.33 -6.13
N LEU A 28 4.78 3.12 -6.69
CA LEU A 28 3.58 2.72 -7.44
C LEU A 28 2.31 2.82 -6.58
N ALA A 29 2.35 2.29 -5.36
CA ALA A 29 1.23 2.34 -4.41
C ALA A 29 0.83 3.79 -4.09
N ARG A 30 1.80 4.70 -3.95
CA ARG A 30 1.55 6.12 -3.74
C ARG A 30 0.87 6.78 -4.92
N ALA A 31 1.35 6.51 -6.13
CA ALA A 31 0.70 7.01 -7.34
C ALA A 31 -0.77 6.53 -7.38
N CYS A 32 -1.00 5.24 -7.13
CA CYS A 32 -2.35 4.67 -7.08
C CYS A 32 -3.24 5.36 -6.03
N ALA A 33 -2.71 5.64 -4.84
CA ALA A 33 -3.43 6.35 -3.79
C ALA A 33 -3.76 7.81 -4.16
N ILE A 34 -2.82 8.53 -4.80
CA ILE A 34 -3.01 9.93 -5.24
C ILE A 34 -4.13 10.01 -6.28
N PHE A 35 -4.12 9.11 -7.26
CA PHE A 35 -5.13 9.06 -8.32
C PHE A 35 -6.43 8.35 -7.91
N LYS A 36 -6.57 7.97 -6.62
CA LYS A 36 -7.76 7.29 -6.08
C LYS A 36 -8.15 6.04 -6.88
N ILE A 37 -7.15 5.21 -7.20
CA ILE A 37 -7.36 3.92 -7.87
C ILE A 37 -8.13 2.97 -6.94
N ASP A 38 -9.20 2.37 -7.45
CA ASP A 38 -10.09 1.46 -6.71
C ASP A 38 -9.52 0.03 -6.68
N THR A 39 -8.83 -0.39 -7.74
CA THR A 39 -8.34 -1.77 -7.86
C THR A 39 -7.02 -1.85 -8.60
N ILE A 40 -6.06 -2.60 -8.04
CA ILE A 40 -4.78 -2.91 -8.67
C ILE A 40 -4.77 -4.40 -9.01
N TYR A 41 -4.71 -4.72 -10.30
CA TYR A 41 -4.54 -6.09 -10.80
C TYR A 41 -3.05 -6.37 -11.00
N ILE A 42 -2.55 -7.46 -10.43
CA ILE A 42 -1.16 -7.91 -10.65
C ILE A 42 -1.24 -9.13 -11.54
N TYR A 43 -0.69 -9.03 -12.75
CA TYR A 43 -0.66 -10.15 -13.69
C TYR A 43 0.76 -10.64 -13.90
N HIS A 44 0.90 -11.95 -14.07
CA HIS A 44 2.20 -12.61 -14.20
C HIS A 44 2.55 -12.76 -15.67
N GLU A 45 3.76 -12.32 -16.03
CA GLU A 45 4.34 -12.50 -17.37
C GLU A 45 5.60 -13.36 -17.28
N GLY A 46 5.59 -14.55 -17.89
CA GLY A 46 6.76 -15.43 -17.86
C GLY A 46 7.12 -15.96 -16.47
N ASN A 47 8.41 -16.23 -16.25
CA ASN A 47 8.90 -16.96 -15.07
C ASN A 47 9.45 -16.01 -13.99
N ASN A 48 8.69 -14.98 -13.61
CA ASN A 48 9.13 -13.91 -12.69
C ASN A 48 9.19 -14.32 -11.20
N GLY A 49 9.33 -15.62 -10.94
CA GLY A 49 9.55 -16.20 -9.61
C GLY A 49 8.57 -15.69 -8.55
N SER A 50 9.13 -15.24 -7.42
CA SER A 50 8.39 -14.79 -6.23
C SER A 50 7.99 -13.30 -6.25
N ASP A 51 8.29 -12.56 -7.32
CA ASP A 51 8.12 -11.10 -7.33
C ASP A 51 6.64 -10.68 -7.27
N GLY A 52 5.73 -11.45 -7.88
CA GLY A 52 4.30 -11.20 -7.78
C GLY A 52 3.77 -11.34 -6.35
N ASN A 53 4.27 -12.33 -5.61
CA ASN A 53 3.92 -12.51 -4.19
C ASN A 53 4.44 -11.35 -3.34
N LEU A 54 5.70 -10.94 -3.56
CA LEU A 54 6.29 -9.78 -2.89
C LEU A 54 5.47 -8.51 -3.13
N MET A 55 5.11 -8.25 -4.39
CA MET A 55 4.32 -7.09 -4.78
C MET A 55 2.92 -7.10 -4.15
N SER A 56 2.22 -8.23 -4.22
CA SER A 56 0.90 -8.39 -3.59
C SER A 56 0.98 -8.18 -2.07
N MET A 57 1.99 -8.74 -1.42
CA MET A 57 2.19 -8.63 0.03
C MET A 57 2.43 -7.19 0.45
N ILE A 58 3.32 -6.46 -0.23
CA ILE A 58 3.63 -5.07 0.09
C ILE A 58 2.44 -4.16 -0.16
N LEU A 59 1.71 -4.34 -1.26
CA LEU A 59 0.52 -3.53 -1.56
C LEU A 59 -0.57 -3.73 -0.50
N LYS A 60 -0.85 -4.97 -0.09
CA LYS A 60 -1.78 -5.28 1.00
C LYS A 60 -1.32 -4.69 2.33
N TYR A 61 -0.03 -4.77 2.63
CA TYR A 61 0.54 -4.17 3.84
C TYR A 61 0.36 -2.65 3.85
N LEU A 62 0.59 -1.99 2.71
CA LEU A 62 0.42 -0.56 2.55
C LEU A 62 -1.05 -0.13 2.65
N GLU A 63 -1.97 -0.87 2.05
CA GLU A 63 -3.42 -0.62 2.15
C GLU A 63 -3.92 -0.77 3.60
N THR A 64 -3.36 -1.72 4.34
CA THR A 64 -3.80 -2.03 5.71
C THR A 64 -3.53 -0.87 6.67
N PRO A 65 -4.51 -0.47 7.52
CA PRO A 65 -4.33 0.58 8.52
C PRO A 65 -3.23 0.25 9.54
N GLN A 66 -2.49 1.26 9.99
CA GLN A 66 -1.27 1.07 10.79
C GLN A 66 -1.49 0.25 12.07
N PHE A 67 -2.63 0.44 12.76
CA PHE A 67 -2.96 -0.30 13.99
C PHE A 67 -3.24 -1.79 13.75
N LEU A 68 -3.69 -2.15 12.54
CA LEU A 68 -4.06 -3.52 12.18
C LEU A 68 -2.89 -4.32 11.60
N ARG A 69 -1.87 -3.64 11.06
CA ARG A 69 -0.69 -4.26 10.42
C ARG A 69 -0.01 -5.30 11.30
N ARG A 70 0.21 -5.00 12.58
CA ARG A 70 0.88 -5.92 13.52
C ARG A 70 0.11 -7.22 13.74
N ARG A 71 -1.22 -7.19 13.61
CA ARG A 71 -2.09 -8.36 13.82
C ARG A 71 -2.19 -9.22 12.57
N LEU A 72 -2.30 -8.60 11.39
CA LEU A 72 -2.45 -9.31 10.11
C LEU A 72 -1.14 -9.80 9.51
N PHE A 73 -0.04 -9.07 9.74
CA PHE A 73 1.27 -9.40 9.20
C PHE A 73 2.22 -9.77 10.33
N GLN A 74 2.13 -11.02 10.77
CA GLN A 74 3.10 -11.60 11.70
C GLN A 74 4.46 -11.71 11.00
N LYS A 75 5.55 -11.30 11.68
CA LYS A 75 6.93 -11.15 11.16
C LYS A 75 7.24 -11.99 9.91
N VAL A 76 6.95 -11.43 8.74
CA VAL A 76 7.22 -12.04 7.42
C VAL A 76 8.51 -11.47 6.85
N ASN A 77 9.37 -12.35 6.34
CA ASN A 77 10.68 -11.97 5.78
C ASN A 77 10.56 -11.00 4.60
N ASP A 78 9.50 -11.10 3.81
CA ASP A 78 9.24 -10.21 2.68
C ASP A 78 8.97 -8.76 3.11
N LEU A 79 8.55 -8.55 4.37
CA LEU A 79 8.35 -7.21 4.95
C LEU A 79 9.53 -6.75 5.81
N LYS A 80 10.70 -7.41 5.72
CA LYS A 80 11.93 -6.99 6.44
C LYS A 80 12.30 -5.53 6.14
N PHE A 81 12.01 -5.06 4.94
CA PHE A 81 12.31 -3.69 4.49
C PHE A 81 11.11 -2.75 4.58
N ALA A 82 10.06 -3.08 5.35
CA ALA A 82 8.87 -2.24 5.45
C ALA A 82 9.14 -0.80 5.92
N GLY A 83 10.30 -0.52 6.52
CA GLY A 83 10.73 0.83 6.89
C GLY A 83 11.00 1.77 5.72
N VAL A 84 11.30 1.26 4.51
CA VAL A 84 11.49 2.12 3.32
C VAL A 84 10.19 2.46 2.60
N LEU A 85 9.07 1.89 3.05
CA LEU A 85 7.76 2.12 2.45
C LEU A 85 7.29 3.53 2.74
N HIS A 86 6.97 4.26 1.69
CA HIS A 86 6.35 5.56 1.78
C HIS A 86 4.90 5.45 2.29
N PRO A 87 4.44 6.38 3.15
CA PRO A 87 3.09 6.36 3.69
C PRO A 87 2.04 6.64 2.60
N LEU A 88 0.87 5.98 2.71
CA LEU A 88 -0.31 6.27 1.90
C LEU A 88 -1.27 7.12 2.72
N ARG A 89 -1.74 8.24 2.16
CA ARG A 89 -2.80 9.05 2.77
C ARG A 89 -4.15 8.65 2.16
N ILE A 90 -4.67 7.51 2.59
CA ILE A 90 -5.96 6.97 2.13
C ILE A 90 -6.99 6.97 3.27
N PRO A 91 -8.30 7.08 2.98
CA PRO A 91 -9.34 7.18 4.03
C PRO A 91 -9.35 6.02 5.02
N SER A 92 -8.96 4.81 4.57
CA SER A 92 -8.87 3.63 5.42
C SER A 92 -7.82 3.75 6.53
N HIS A 93 -6.87 4.68 6.44
CA HIS A 93 -5.80 4.88 7.43
C HIS A 93 -6.17 5.82 8.57
N ASN A 94 -7.43 6.27 8.64
CA ASN A 94 -7.89 7.13 9.73
C ASN A 94 -7.79 6.38 11.07
N THR A 95 -7.10 6.99 12.03
CA THR A 95 -7.06 6.44 13.39
C THR A 95 -8.31 6.86 14.17
N PRO A 96 -8.77 6.07 15.15
CA PRO A 96 -9.97 6.39 15.93
C PRO A 96 -9.89 7.76 16.65
N GLN A 97 -8.69 8.19 17.03
CA GLN A 97 -8.46 9.51 17.64
C GLN A 97 -8.67 10.64 16.63
N THR A 98 -8.21 10.46 15.39
CA THR A 98 -8.45 11.42 14.29
C THR A 98 -9.94 11.56 13.99
N GLN A 99 -10.71 10.46 14.04
CA GLN A 99 -12.16 10.52 13.81
C GLN A 99 -12.90 11.32 14.89
N LYS A 100 -12.58 11.12 16.18
CA LYS A 100 -13.19 11.91 17.27
C LYS A 100 -12.90 13.41 17.14
N LYS A 101 -11.67 13.76 16.77
CA LYS A 101 -11.26 15.16 16.60
C LYS A 101 -11.96 15.83 15.41
N LEU A 102 -12.06 15.13 14.28
CA LEU A 102 -12.79 15.61 13.08
C LEU A 102 -14.29 15.82 13.36
N LEU A 103 -14.91 14.92 14.13
CA LEU A 103 -16.30 15.05 14.55
C LEU A 103 -16.52 16.29 15.44
N GLN A 104 -15.63 16.54 16.41
CA GLN A 104 -15.69 17.74 17.25
C GLN A 104 -15.54 19.03 16.43
N GLU A 105 -14.55 19.09 15.54
CA GLU A 105 -14.31 20.26 14.68
C GLU A 105 -15.45 20.55 13.69
N THR A 106 -16.24 19.54 13.33
CA THR A 106 -17.42 19.71 12.46
C THR A 106 -18.62 20.26 13.25
N LEU A 107 -18.81 19.77 14.48
CA LEU A 107 -19.88 20.21 15.37
C LEU A 107 -19.68 21.67 15.85
N GLU A 108 -18.44 22.09 16.06
CA GLU A 108 -18.09 23.46 16.48
C GLU A 108 -18.22 24.51 15.36
N LYS A 109 -18.32 24.10 14.09
CA LYS A 109 -18.47 25.00 12.94
C LYS A 109 -19.91 25.18 12.48
N GLU A 110 -20.82 24.36 12.98
CA GLU A 110 -22.27 24.46 12.72
C GLU A 110 -23.04 25.19 13.84
N SER A 111 -22.32 25.67 14.87
CA SER A 111 -22.82 26.48 15.98
C SER A 111 -22.23 27.88 15.96
#